data_AF-A0A3N0VSV3-F1
#
_entry.id   AF-A0A3N0VSV3-F1
#
_cell.length_a   1.000
_cell.length_b   1.000
_cell.length_c   1.000
_cell.angle_alpha   90.00
_cell.angle_beta   90.00
_cell.angle_gamma   90.00
#
_symmetry.space_group_name_H-M   'P 1'
#
loop_
_entity.id
_entity.type
_entity.pdbx_description
1 polymer ?
#
loop_
_entity_poly.entity_id
_entity_poly.type
_entity_poly.pdbx_seq_one_letter_code
_entity_poly.pdbx_strand_id
1 'polypeptide(L)'
;MSRVKPEAIWQHDKVLPYILTTLKDKISEITAVEKIILIGSRGRIPEEQWKELEGKDWDILVQARCKLKNAQVLVDKNYHLDLTVFDEEKVNHFCQHKTIKEIFPVNELECLTEKNKENGII
;
A
#
# COMPACT_ATOMS: atom_id res chain seq x y z
N MET A 1 12.55 -8.70 21.66
CA MET A 1 11.76 -7.61 21.05
C MET A 1 12.59 -7.03 19.91
N SER A 2 12.09 -7.12 18.68
CA SER A 2 12.81 -6.63 17.50
C SER A 2 12.89 -5.11 17.55
N ARG A 3 14.10 -4.55 17.60
CA ARG A 3 14.37 -3.10 17.59
C ARG A 3 14.25 -2.60 16.15
N VAL A 4 13.04 -2.50 15.63
CA VAL A 4 12.81 -1.78 14.36
C VAL A 4 13.09 -0.30 14.63
N LYS A 5 14.02 0.30 13.88
CA LYS A 5 14.39 1.71 14.05
C LYS A 5 13.25 2.59 13.53
N PRO A 6 12.84 3.66 14.22
CA PRO A 6 11.81 4.58 13.73
C PRO A 6 12.11 5.13 12.32
N GLU A 7 13.39 5.40 12.04
CA GLU A 7 13.86 5.88 10.73
C GLU A 7 13.66 4.88 9.58
N ALA A 8 13.44 3.61 9.89
CA ALA A 8 13.19 2.51 8.96
C ALA A 8 11.69 2.37 8.60
N ILE A 9 10.81 2.87 9.48
CA ILE A 9 9.36 2.73 9.34
C ILE A 9 8.77 3.89 8.51
N TRP A 10 9.46 5.03 8.48
CA TRP A 10 8.99 6.28 7.88
C TRP A 10 9.79 6.71 6.62
N GLN A 11 9.54 6.06 5.46
CA GLN A 11 10.18 6.43 4.18
C GLN A 11 9.20 6.31 3.00
N HIS A 12 8.11 7.10 2.98
CA HIS A 12 7.11 7.03 1.90
C HIS A 12 7.74 7.23 0.51
N ASP A 13 8.72 8.13 0.39
CA ASP A 13 9.45 8.41 -0.85
C ASP A 13 10.25 7.21 -1.39
N LYS A 14 10.43 6.16 -0.58
CA LYS A 14 11.14 4.95 -0.98
C LYS A 14 10.23 3.72 -1.00
N VAL A 15 9.27 3.66 -0.09
CA VAL A 15 8.35 2.53 0.03
C VAL A 15 7.31 2.53 -1.09
N LEU A 16 6.70 3.68 -1.43
CA LEU A 16 5.73 3.76 -2.53
C LEU A 16 6.37 3.38 -3.89
N PRO A 17 7.52 3.95 -4.29
CA PRO A 17 8.19 3.51 -5.51
C PRO A 17 8.55 2.02 -5.48
N TYR A 18 9.02 1.49 -4.34
CA TYR A 18 9.33 0.06 -4.22
C TYR A 18 8.09 -0.83 -4.44
N ILE A 19 6.94 -0.47 -3.83
CA ILE A 19 5.69 -1.21 -3.98
C ILE A 19 5.22 -1.19 -5.45
N LEU A 20 5.22 -0.01 -6.08
CA LEU A 20 4.69 0.19 -7.43
C LEU A 20 5.62 -0.32 -8.54
N THR A 21 6.91 -0.52 -8.23
CA THR A 21 7.92 -1.04 -9.17
C THR A 21 8.37 -2.45 -8.76
N THR A 22 9.44 -2.56 -7.98
CA THR A 22 10.14 -3.82 -7.68
C THR A 22 9.21 -4.90 -7.13
N LEU A 23 8.32 -4.54 -6.19
CA LEU A 23 7.40 -5.52 -5.62
C LEU A 23 6.38 -6.00 -6.65
N LYS A 24 5.75 -5.05 -7.36
CA LYS A 24 4.80 -5.35 -8.43
C LYS A 24 5.43 -6.23 -9.50
N ASP A 25 6.65 -5.93 -9.93
CA ASP A 25 7.36 -6.67 -10.97
C ASP A 25 7.66 -8.11 -10.50
N LYS A 26 8.13 -8.28 -9.26
CA LYS A 26 8.34 -9.61 -8.66
C LYS A 26 7.06 -10.43 -8.56
N ILE A 27 5.93 -9.82 -8.23
CA ILE A 27 4.64 -10.53 -8.21
C ILE A 27 4.21 -10.84 -9.65
N SER A 28 4.41 -9.90 -10.58
CA SER A 28 4.09 -10.02 -12.01
C SER A 28 4.85 -11.16 -12.71
N GLU A 29 6.05 -11.51 -12.24
CA GLU A 29 6.80 -12.69 -12.70
C GLU A 29 6.06 -14.01 -12.40
N ILE A 30 5.18 -14.04 -11.39
CA ILE A 30 4.44 -15.24 -10.96
C ILE A 30 2.97 -15.18 -11.42
N THR A 31 2.34 -14.02 -11.31
CA THR A 31 0.92 -13.79 -11.64
C THR A 31 0.67 -12.34 -11.99
N ALA A 32 -0.30 -12.08 -12.87
CA ALA A 32 -0.74 -10.71 -13.14
C ALA A 32 -1.23 -10.04 -11.85
N VAL A 33 -0.65 -8.86 -11.56
CA VAL A 33 -1.11 -7.94 -10.52
C VAL A 33 -2.25 -7.12 -11.10
N GLU A 34 -3.43 -7.26 -10.53
CA GLU A 34 -4.64 -6.57 -10.98
C GLU A 34 -4.86 -5.28 -10.19
N LYS A 35 -4.60 -5.30 -8.87
CA LYS A 35 -4.72 -4.11 -8.02
C LYS A 35 -3.66 -4.09 -6.93
N ILE A 36 -3.25 -2.90 -6.52
CA ILE A 36 -2.47 -2.67 -5.31
C ILE A 36 -3.25 -1.70 -4.44
N ILE A 37 -3.47 -2.09 -3.19
CA ILE A 37 -4.36 -1.44 -2.26
C ILE A 37 -3.61 -1.17 -0.95
N LEU A 38 -3.59 0.09 -0.52
CA LEU A 38 -3.20 0.47 0.83
C LEU A 38 -4.36 0.19 1.78
N ILE A 39 -4.08 -0.57 2.84
CA ILE A 39 -5.03 -0.85 3.91
C ILE A 39 -4.51 -0.27 5.23
N GLY A 40 -5.21 -0.57 6.32
CA GLY A 40 -4.73 -0.22 7.66
C GLY A 40 -4.66 1.30 7.90
N SER A 41 -3.57 1.76 8.50
CA SER A 41 -3.41 3.16 8.92
C SER A 41 -3.41 4.12 7.73
N ARG A 42 -2.65 3.78 6.68
CA ARG A 42 -2.45 4.63 5.49
C ARG A 42 -3.63 4.63 4.53
N GLY A 43 -4.40 3.53 4.48
CA GLY A 43 -5.66 3.48 3.75
C GLY A 43 -6.77 4.36 4.36
N ARG A 44 -6.68 4.70 5.65
CA ARG A 44 -7.73 5.43 6.38
C ARG A 44 -7.61 6.95 6.35
N ILE A 45 -6.42 7.50 6.09
CA ILE A 45 -6.20 8.95 6.17
C ILE A 45 -5.62 9.53 4.86
N PRO A 46 -5.86 10.82 4.57
CA PRO A 46 -5.24 11.54 3.44
C PRO A 46 -3.71 11.51 3.48
N GLU A 47 -3.06 11.57 2.31
CA GLU A 47 -1.59 11.51 2.20
C GLU A 47 -0.92 12.68 2.95
N GLU A 48 -1.56 13.85 2.94
CA GLU A 48 -1.08 15.07 3.60
C GLU A 48 -0.98 14.91 5.13
N GLN A 49 -1.76 13.98 5.69
CA GLN A 49 -1.77 13.66 7.12
C GLN A 49 -0.85 12.48 7.46
N TRP A 50 -0.18 11.89 6.46
CA TRP A 50 0.66 10.72 6.70
C TRP A 50 1.74 10.99 7.73
N LYS A 51 2.29 12.21 7.83
CA LYS A 51 3.25 12.59 8.90
C LYS A 51 2.85 12.16 10.33
N GLU A 52 1.55 12.02 10.62
CA GLU A 52 1.03 11.56 11.92
C GLU A 52 1.19 10.05 12.16
N LEU A 53 1.54 9.30 11.12
CA LEU A 53 1.78 7.85 11.12
C LEU A 53 3.26 7.50 11.27
N GLU A 54 4.10 8.44 11.72
CA GLU A 54 5.51 8.18 12.00
C GLU A 54 5.66 6.95 12.91
N GLY A 55 6.52 6.00 12.50
CA GLY A 55 6.70 4.75 13.22
C GLY A 55 5.59 3.70 13.03
N LYS A 56 4.65 3.89 12.08
CA LYS A 56 3.64 2.87 11.69
C LYS A 56 4.03 2.08 10.45
N ASP A 57 3.81 0.78 10.50
CA ASP A 57 4.08 -0.18 9.43
C ASP A 57 3.19 0.01 8.20
N TRP A 58 3.60 -0.55 7.06
CA TRP A 58 2.86 -0.49 5.80
C TRP A 58 2.05 -1.77 5.59
N ASP A 59 0.73 -1.65 5.60
CA ASP A 59 -0.17 -2.74 5.25
C ASP A 59 -0.56 -2.65 3.76
N ILE A 60 -0.12 -3.62 2.96
CA ILE A 60 -0.38 -3.67 1.51
C ILE A 60 -1.18 -4.91 1.17
N LEU A 61 -2.26 -4.73 0.42
CA LEU A 61 -3.02 -5.79 -0.19
C LEU A 61 -2.85 -5.74 -1.71
N VAL A 62 -2.41 -6.85 -2.30
CA VAL A 62 -2.30 -7.02 -3.75
C VAL A 62 -3.40 -7.98 -4.22
N GLN A 63 -4.23 -7.52 -5.16
CA GLN A 63 -5.10 -8.39 -5.92
C GLN A 63 -4.30 -8.99 -7.08
N ALA A 64 -4.26 -10.31 -7.15
CA ALA A 64 -3.60 -11.06 -8.20
C ALA A 64 -4.59 -11.99 -8.89
N ARG A 65 -4.37 -12.23 -10.19
CA ARG A 65 -5.24 -13.10 -11.00
C ARG A 65 -5.31 -14.54 -10.50
N CYS A 66 -4.26 -15.04 -9.86
CA CYS A 66 -4.28 -16.37 -9.24
C CYS A 66 -3.81 -16.34 -7.78
N LYS A 67 -4.28 -17.35 -7.03
CA LYS A 67 -4.04 -17.48 -5.59
C LYS A 67 -2.58 -17.77 -5.29
N LEU A 68 -1.86 -16.77 -4.79
CA LEU A 68 -0.53 -16.96 -4.19
C LEU A 68 -0.67 -17.38 -2.72
N LYS A 69 0.14 -18.34 -2.27
CA LYS A 69 0.28 -18.69 -0.85
C LYS A 69 1.03 -17.51 -0.19
N ASN A 70 0.44 -16.93 0.87
CA ASN A 70 0.88 -15.71 1.58
C ASN A 70 2.38 -15.42 1.44
N ALA A 71 2.71 -14.30 0.79
CA ALA A 71 4.04 -13.74 0.82
C ALA A 71 4.32 -13.23 2.25
N GLN A 72 5.30 -13.82 2.92
CA GLN A 72 5.74 -13.37 4.25
C GLN A 72 6.30 -11.95 4.20
N VAL A 73 6.28 -11.28 5.36
CA VAL A 73 6.88 -9.96 5.64
C VAL A 73 8.21 -9.81 4.91
N LEU A 74 8.29 -8.85 3.99
CA LEU A 74 9.53 -8.51 3.27
C LEU A 74 10.38 -7.61 4.17
N VAL A 75 11.21 -8.22 5.02
CA VAL A 75 12.14 -7.51 5.93
C VAL A 75 13.42 -7.03 5.20
N ASP A 76 13.49 -7.21 3.88
CA ASP A 76 14.76 -7.25 3.14
C ASP A 76 15.47 -5.88 2.99
N LYS A 77 14.87 -4.77 3.46
CA LYS A 77 15.43 -3.42 3.23
C LYS A 77 15.25 -2.40 4.36
N ASN A 78 15.24 -2.81 5.63
CA ASN A 78 14.94 -1.88 6.75
C ASN A 78 13.52 -1.26 6.63
N TYR A 79 12.58 -1.89 5.91
CA TYR A 79 11.18 -1.47 5.87
C TYR A 79 10.31 -2.53 6.53
N HIS A 80 9.26 -2.12 7.24
CA HIS A 80 8.25 -3.03 7.76
C HIS A 80 7.03 -2.99 6.85
N LEU A 81 6.94 -3.99 5.97
CA LEU A 81 5.89 -4.14 4.96
C LEU A 81 5.13 -5.44 5.23
N ASP A 82 3.89 -5.31 5.66
CA ASP A 82 2.94 -6.41 5.77
C ASP A 82 2.19 -6.57 4.45
N LEU A 83 2.65 -7.54 3.65
CA LEU A 83 2.11 -7.84 2.33
C LEU A 83 1.09 -8.98 2.40
N THR A 84 -0.10 -8.72 1.89
CA THR A 84 -1.13 -9.74 1.65
C THR A 84 -1.40 -9.83 0.16
N VAL A 85 -1.45 -11.04 -0.40
CA VAL A 85 -1.76 -11.26 -1.82
C VAL A 85 -2.94 -12.20 -1.95
N PHE A 86 -4.03 -11.74 -2.57
CA PHE A 86 -5.30 -12.43 -2.68
C PHE A 86 -5.84 -12.42 -4.11
N ASP A 87 -6.75 -13.35 -4.39
CA ASP A 87 -7.62 -13.30 -5.58
C ASP A 87 -8.76 -12.28 -5.38
N GLU A 88 -9.46 -11.96 -6.46
CA GLU A 88 -10.56 -10.99 -6.47
C GLU A 88 -11.64 -11.30 -5.42
N GLU A 89 -12.06 -12.56 -5.30
CA GLU A 89 -13.11 -12.97 -4.35
C GLU A 89 -12.72 -12.63 -2.91
N LYS A 90 -11.49 -12.99 -2.52
CA LYS A 90 -10.98 -12.69 -1.18
C LYS A 90 -10.74 -11.21 -0.95
N VAL A 91 -10.27 -10.47 -1.95
CA VAL A 91 -10.11 -9.01 -1.84
C VAL A 91 -11.46 -8.36 -1.56
N ASN A 92 -12.50 -8.72 -2.34
CA ASN A 92 -13.84 -8.19 -2.17
C ASN A 92 -14.39 -8.46 -0.75
N HIS A 93 -14.25 -9.70 -0.27
CA HIS A 93 -14.67 -10.05 1.09
C HIS A 93 -13.85 -9.34 2.17
N PHE A 94 -12.53 -9.21 1.98
CA PHE A 94 -11.64 -8.58 2.96
C PHE A 94 -11.86 -7.06 3.07
N CYS A 95 -12.18 -6.40 1.96
CA CYS A 95 -12.32 -4.96 1.85
C CYS A 95 -13.75 -4.44 2.10
N GLN A 96 -14.76 -5.32 2.13
CA GLN A 96 -16.19 -4.96 2.18
C GLN A 96 -16.59 -3.91 3.25
N HIS A 97 -15.86 -3.84 4.36
CA HIS A 97 -16.11 -2.91 5.47
C HIS A 97 -14.89 -2.11 5.89
N LYS A 98 -13.89 -1.98 5.02
CA LYS A 98 -12.64 -1.27 5.33
C LYS A 98 -12.50 -0.04 4.44
N THR A 99 -12.00 1.05 5.02
CA THR A 99 -11.47 2.15 4.22
C THR A 99 -10.15 1.70 3.61
N ILE A 100 -10.10 1.73 2.30
CA ILE A 100 -8.95 1.32 1.50
C ILE A 100 -8.57 2.46 0.56
N LYS A 101 -7.34 2.43 0.06
CA LYS A 101 -6.92 3.27 -1.07
C LYS A 101 -6.29 2.42 -2.15
N GLU A 102 -6.86 2.42 -3.34
CA GLU A 102 -6.23 1.86 -4.51
C GLU A 102 -5.10 2.80 -4.97
N ILE A 103 -3.93 2.22 -5.23
CA ILE A 103 -2.77 2.94 -5.76
C ILE A 103 -2.31 2.38 -7.11
N PHE A 104 -2.95 1.30 -7.56
CA PHE A 104 -2.80 0.72 -8.89
C PHE A 104 -4.03 -0.14 -9.22
N PRO A 105 -4.56 -0.08 -10.46
CA PRO A 105 -4.19 0.87 -11.52
C PRO A 105 -4.70 2.28 -11.24
N VAL A 106 -5.74 2.46 -10.42
CA VAL A 106 -6.23 3.78 -10.02
C VAL A 106 -5.31 4.33 -8.93
N ASN A 107 -4.71 5.51 -9.17
CA ASN A 107 -3.90 6.18 -8.17
C ASN A 107 -4.76 7.15 -7.34
N GLU A 108 -5.41 6.64 -6.30
CA GLU A 108 -6.26 7.45 -5.43
C GLU A 108 -5.48 8.42 -4.52
N LEU A 109 -4.14 8.32 -4.50
CA LEU A 109 -3.28 9.31 -3.83
C LEU A 109 -3.23 10.62 -4.62
N GLU A 110 -3.05 10.54 -5.95
CA GLU A 110 -3.00 11.71 -6.84
C GLU A 110 -4.37 12.39 -7.00
N CYS A 111 -5.49 11.65 -6.93
CA CYS A 111 -6.83 12.24 -7.02
C CYS A 111 -7.17 13.20 -5.86
N LEU A 112 -6.44 13.17 -4.74
CA LEU A 112 -6.60 14.14 -3.65
C LEU A 112 -5.86 15.45 -3.92
N THR A 113 -4.80 15.41 -4.73
CA THR A 113 -4.01 16.59 -5.09
C THR A 113 -4.75 17.52 -6.05
N GLU A 114 -5.62 16.97 -6.92
CA GLU A 114 -6.45 17.76 -7.85
C GLU A 114 -7.67 18.41 -7.17
N LYS A 115 -8.32 17.71 -6.23
CA LYS A 115 -9.45 18.28 -5.46
C LYS A 115 -9.04 19.46 -4.58
N ASN A 116 -7.81 19.46 -4.09
CA ASN A 116 -7.27 20.58 -3.31
C ASN A 116 -6.86 21.79 -4.17
N LYS A 117 -6.70 21.62 -5.50
CA LYS A 117 -6.54 22.75 -6.43
C LYS A 117 -7.86 23.41 -6.81
N GLU A 118 -8.95 22.65 -6.90
CA GLU A 118 -10.28 23.22 -7.22
C GLU A 118 -10.92 23.98 -6.05
N ASN A 119 -10.58 23.65 -4.80
CA ASN A 119 -11.08 24.37 -3.61
C ASN A 119 -10.22 25.59 -3.21
N GLY A 120 -9.19 25.92 -3.99
CA GLY A 120 -8.40 27.15 -3.86
C GLY A 120 -8.93 28.27 -4.75
N ILE A 121 -10.18 28.71 -4.55
CA ILE A 121 -10.61 30.01 -5.07
C ILE A 121 -9.99 31.08 -4.16
N ILE A 122 -8.84 31.59 -4.62
CA ILE A 122 -8.23 32.93 -4.46
C ILE A 122 -8.36 33.60 -3.10
#